data_AF-A0A4R5NGF5-F1
#
_entry.id   AF-A0A4R5NGF5-F1
#
_cell.length_a   1.000
_cell.length_b   1.000
_cell.length_c   1.000
_cell.angle_alpha   90.00
_cell.angle_beta   90.00
_cell.angle_gamma   90.00
#
_symmetry.space_group_name_H-M   'P 1'
#
loop_
_entity.id
_entity.type
_entity.pdbx_description
1 polymer ?
#
loop_
_entity_poly.entity_id
_entity_poly.type
_entity_poly.pdbx_seq_one_letter_code
_entity_poly.pdbx_strand_id
1 'polypeptide(L)'
;MTNTKFTSVDSWAFWDVPGENLEQKSPQERQDIFGDNYVPNQFPNDKLKGDLKERLNNAKYIVVGMNPGDAAVNQDNSKLFLNFHGAKKSADYRFAAAIYGTEIWGSFMTDVSSTTESKSSKVKIHKADVINMEKHLDELGVPDTAVLIALGGKVNKALTKYANRPVKTMYHYSRANSYWKADKVHEQVMNILKK
;
A
#
# COMPACT_ATOMS: atom_id res chain seq x y z
N MET A 1 18.63 -6.36 -15.73
CA MET A 1 18.50 -6.41 -14.25
C MET A 1 17.70 -7.65 -13.92
N THR A 2 18.27 -8.63 -13.22
CA THR A 2 17.50 -9.78 -12.74
C THR A 2 16.61 -9.29 -11.59
N ASN A 3 15.30 -9.32 -11.83
CA ASN A 3 14.21 -8.89 -10.93
C ASN A 3 14.06 -9.71 -9.63
N THR A 4 15.10 -10.44 -9.18
CA THR A 4 14.97 -11.50 -8.17
C THR A 4 14.71 -11.03 -6.75
N LYS A 5 14.73 -9.72 -6.46
CA LYS A 5 14.49 -9.18 -5.11
C LYS A 5 13.04 -8.79 -4.83
N PHE A 6 12.24 -8.51 -5.85
CA PHE A 6 10.84 -8.12 -5.67
C PHE A 6 9.94 -9.32 -5.88
N THR A 7 8.85 -9.34 -5.14
CA THR A 7 7.83 -10.39 -5.18
C THR A 7 6.55 -9.87 -5.84
N SER A 8 5.62 -10.77 -6.14
CA SER A 8 4.32 -10.42 -6.72
C SER A 8 3.40 -9.64 -5.79
N VAL A 9 3.73 -9.57 -4.49
CA VAL A 9 2.97 -8.77 -3.51
C VAL A 9 3.57 -7.38 -3.31
N ASP A 10 4.67 -7.06 -3.98
CA ASP A 10 5.32 -5.77 -3.86
C ASP A 10 4.74 -4.76 -4.87
N SER A 11 4.56 -3.52 -4.43
CA SER A 11 4.13 -2.41 -5.26
C SER A 11 4.65 -1.08 -4.71
N TRP A 12 4.22 0.02 -5.31
CA TRP A 12 4.53 1.37 -4.87
C TRP A 12 3.26 2.19 -4.75
N ALA A 13 3.21 3.05 -3.73
CA ALA A 13 2.05 3.86 -3.37
C ALA A 13 1.91 5.10 -4.26
N PHE A 14 1.88 4.90 -5.58
CA PHE A 14 1.52 5.93 -6.53
C PHE A 14 0.78 5.33 -7.73
N TRP A 15 -0.09 6.14 -8.32
CA TRP A 15 -0.99 5.76 -9.40
C TRP A 15 -0.93 6.80 -10.51
N ASP A 16 -1.61 6.52 -11.61
CA ASP A 16 -1.88 7.55 -12.60
C ASP A 16 -2.70 8.67 -11.97
N VAL A 17 -2.11 9.87 -11.99
CA VAL A 17 -2.74 11.09 -11.50
C VAL A 17 -3.73 11.57 -12.57
N PRO A 18 -4.99 11.84 -12.21
CA PRO A 18 -5.96 12.46 -13.10
C PRO A 18 -5.44 13.77 -13.71
N GLY A 19 -5.82 14.08 -14.95
CA GLY A 19 -5.43 15.34 -15.61
C GLY A 19 -6.08 16.60 -15.04
N GLU A 20 -7.04 16.44 -14.13
CA GLU A 20 -7.74 17.53 -13.45
C GLU A 20 -6.90 18.11 -12.30
N ASN A 21 -7.07 19.41 -12.01
CA ASN A 21 -6.46 20.02 -10.83
C ASN A 21 -7.15 19.51 -9.54
N LEU A 22 -6.38 18.80 -8.70
CA LEU A 22 -6.85 18.20 -7.46
C LEU A 22 -6.64 19.07 -6.21
N GLU A 23 -5.89 20.17 -6.28
CA GLU A 23 -5.48 20.95 -5.10
C GLU A 23 -6.66 21.59 -4.36
N GLN A 24 -7.68 21.99 -5.10
CA GLN A 24 -8.88 22.65 -4.55
C GLN A 24 -10.04 21.67 -4.28
N LYS A 25 -9.82 20.37 -4.49
CA LYS A 25 -10.87 19.35 -4.34
C LYS A 25 -10.92 18.86 -2.90
N SER A 26 -12.14 18.72 -2.37
CA SER A 26 -12.35 18.04 -1.10
C SER A 26 -11.79 16.61 -1.14
N PRO A 27 -11.45 16.00 0.00
CA PRO A 27 -10.99 14.61 0.02
C PRO A 27 -11.96 13.63 -0.66
N GLN A 28 -13.28 13.85 -0.54
CA GLN A 28 -14.28 13.02 -1.20
C GLN A 28 -14.26 13.23 -2.73
N GLU A 29 -14.23 14.47 -3.22
CA GLU A 29 -14.11 14.73 -4.67
C GLU A 29 -12.83 14.13 -5.26
N ARG A 30 -11.68 14.26 -4.56
CA ARG A 30 -10.43 13.62 -4.98
C ARG A 30 -10.58 12.11 -5.10
N GLN A 31 -11.24 11.48 -4.13
CA GLN A 31 -11.50 10.04 -4.15
C GLN A 31 -12.32 9.62 -5.38
N ASP A 32 -13.34 10.39 -5.72
CA ASP A 32 -14.23 10.09 -6.85
C ASP A 32 -13.48 10.27 -8.17
N ILE A 33 -12.72 11.35 -8.35
CA ILE A 33 -11.90 11.60 -9.54
C ILE A 33 -10.83 10.50 -9.72
N PHE A 34 -10.11 10.10 -8.66
CA PHE A 34 -9.19 8.96 -8.71
C PHE A 34 -9.91 7.66 -9.05
N GLY A 35 -11.13 7.48 -8.54
CA GLY A 35 -11.99 6.33 -8.84
C GLY A 35 -12.35 6.26 -10.32
N ASP A 36 -12.68 7.38 -10.94
CA ASP A 36 -13.02 7.46 -12.37
C ASP A 36 -11.79 7.26 -13.26
N ASN A 37 -10.63 7.78 -12.86
CA ASN A 37 -9.36 7.59 -13.56
C ASN A 37 -8.73 6.20 -13.37
N TYR A 38 -9.22 5.40 -12.41
CA TYR A 38 -8.57 4.14 -12.05
C TYR A 38 -8.68 3.09 -13.16
N VAL A 39 -7.52 2.69 -13.70
CA VAL A 39 -7.40 1.56 -14.63
C VAL A 39 -6.95 0.30 -13.88
N PRO A 40 -7.75 -0.78 -13.86
CA PRO A 40 -7.39 -2.03 -13.18
C PRO A 40 -6.11 -2.67 -13.73
N ASN A 41 -5.35 -3.32 -12.84
CA ASN A 41 -4.14 -4.09 -13.20
C ASN A 41 -3.13 -3.29 -14.05
N GLN A 42 -3.07 -1.98 -13.83
CA GLN A 42 -2.12 -1.07 -14.45
C GLN A 42 -1.18 -0.53 -13.38
N PHE A 43 0.01 -0.10 -13.78
CA PHE A 43 0.88 0.72 -12.95
C PHE A 43 1.71 1.62 -13.86
N PRO A 44 1.88 2.91 -13.53
CA PRO A 44 2.65 3.84 -14.34
C PRO A 44 4.16 3.60 -14.19
N ASN A 45 4.63 2.51 -14.79
CA ASN A 45 6.03 2.07 -14.76
C ASN A 45 6.99 3.12 -15.32
N ASP A 46 6.55 3.91 -16.30
CA ASP A 46 7.30 5.02 -16.88
C ASP A 46 7.55 6.15 -15.86
N LYS A 47 6.71 6.27 -14.82
CA LYS A 47 6.88 7.20 -13.70
C LYS A 47 7.72 6.61 -12.57
N LEU A 48 7.98 5.30 -12.57
CA LEU A 48 8.91 4.66 -11.65
C LEU A 48 10.36 4.91 -12.09
N LYS A 49 10.84 6.13 -11.84
CA LYS A 49 12.20 6.58 -12.21
C LYS A 49 13.15 6.57 -11.01
N GLY A 50 14.45 6.64 -11.30
CA GLY A 50 15.53 6.73 -10.31
C GLY A 50 16.04 5.36 -9.85
N ASP A 51 17.01 5.39 -8.95
CA ASP A 51 17.56 4.17 -8.33
C ASP A 51 16.60 3.65 -7.25
N LEU A 52 15.96 2.50 -7.52
CA LEU A 52 15.02 1.88 -6.58
C LEU A 52 15.70 1.47 -5.27
N LYS A 53 16.97 1.06 -5.31
CA LYS A 53 17.73 0.71 -4.11
C LYS A 53 17.98 1.95 -3.27
N GLU A 54 18.35 3.06 -3.88
CA GLU A 54 18.51 4.33 -3.16
C GLU A 54 17.18 4.79 -2.54
N ARG A 55 16.07 4.65 -3.27
CA ARG A 55 14.72 4.98 -2.73
C ARG A 55 14.36 4.11 -1.53
N LEU A 56 14.62 2.80 -1.59
CA LEU A 56 14.36 1.87 -0.48
C LEU A 56 15.24 2.17 0.73
N ASN A 57 16.54 2.41 0.52
CA ASN A 57 17.48 2.78 1.58
C ASN A 57 17.12 4.06 2.32
N ASN A 58 16.39 4.98 1.66
CA ASN A 58 15.93 6.24 2.24
C ASN A 58 14.42 6.24 2.56
N ALA A 59 13.77 5.07 2.54
CA ALA A 59 12.34 4.98 2.78
C ALA A 59 11.99 5.40 4.21
N LYS A 60 11.14 6.42 4.34
CA LYS A 60 10.58 6.84 5.64
C LYS A 60 9.36 6.02 6.03
N TYR A 61 8.58 5.60 5.04
CA TYR A 61 7.31 4.90 5.23
C TYR A 61 7.26 3.67 4.33
N ILE A 62 6.68 2.60 4.86
CA ILE A 62 6.31 1.39 4.11
C ILE A 62 4.83 1.14 4.36
N VAL A 63 4.05 0.96 3.30
CA VAL A 63 2.63 0.64 3.44
C VAL A 63 2.47 -0.87 3.48
N VAL A 64 1.79 -1.37 4.51
CA VAL A 64 1.66 -2.81 4.73
C VAL A 64 0.19 -3.23 4.63
N GLY A 65 -0.13 -3.97 3.58
CA GLY A 65 -1.40 -4.66 3.40
C GLY A 65 -1.45 -5.99 4.16
N MET A 66 -2.59 -6.66 4.04
CA MET A 66 -2.81 -7.92 4.74
C MET A 66 -2.36 -9.11 3.89
N ASN A 67 -2.90 -9.21 2.68
CA ASN A 67 -2.70 -10.34 1.77
C ASN A 67 -3.36 -10.07 0.40
N PRO A 68 -2.93 -10.78 -0.66
CA PRO A 68 -3.59 -10.74 -1.95
C PRO A 68 -5.02 -11.30 -1.88
N GLY A 69 -5.98 -10.61 -2.50
CA GLY A 69 -7.33 -11.14 -2.70
C GLY A 69 -7.40 -12.14 -3.87
N ASP A 70 -8.54 -12.83 -4.03
CA ASP A 70 -8.71 -13.86 -5.08
C ASP A 70 -8.57 -13.29 -6.50
N ALA A 71 -8.66 -11.97 -6.69
CA ALA A 71 -8.41 -11.33 -7.98
C ALA A 71 -6.94 -11.44 -8.43
N ALA A 72 -6.02 -11.71 -7.51
CA ALA A 72 -4.60 -11.88 -7.82
C ALA A 72 -4.33 -13.07 -8.76
N VAL A 73 -5.19 -14.10 -8.77
CA VAL A 73 -5.02 -15.26 -9.67
C VAL A 73 -5.14 -14.90 -11.15
N ASN A 74 -5.76 -13.76 -11.46
CA ASN A 74 -5.94 -13.26 -12.82
C ASN A 74 -4.91 -12.17 -13.17
N GLN A 75 -3.98 -11.87 -12.27
CA GLN A 75 -2.90 -10.92 -12.54
C GLN A 75 -1.78 -11.60 -13.33
N ASP A 76 -1.15 -10.82 -14.20
CA ASP A 76 0.01 -11.27 -14.94
C ASP A 76 1.23 -11.29 -14.01
N ASN A 77 1.59 -12.46 -13.51
CA ASN A 77 2.70 -12.66 -12.58
C ASN A 77 4.09 -12.33 -13.20
N SER A 78 4.17 -12.07 -14.50
CA SER A 78 5.40 -11.57 -15.14
C SER A 78 5.58 -10.06 -14.95
N LYS A 79 4.52 -9.34 -14.57
CA LYS A 79 4.54 -7.90 -14.33
C LYS A 79 4.71 -7.60 -12.85
N LEU A 80 5.77 -6.88 -12.51
CA LEU A 80 5.94 -6.32 -11.18
C LEU A 80 5.14 -5.03 -11.01
N PHE A 81 4.84 -4.73 -9.75
CA PHE A 81 4.31 -3.45 -9.29
C PHE A 81 2.97 -3.03 -9.90
N LEU A 82 2.13 -3.94 -10.38
CA LEU A 82 0.75 -3.59 -10.72
C LEU A 82 0.09 -2.85 -9.52
N ASN A 83 -1.01 -2.12 -9.77
CA ASN A 83 -1.84 -1.59 -8.67
C ASN A 83 -1.98 -2.66 -7.59
N PHE A 84 -1.70 -2.29 -6.33
CA PHE A 84 -1.39 -3.22 -5.25
C PHE A 84 -2.33 -4.44 -5.18
N HIS A 85 -3.66 -4.23 -5.24
CA HIS A 85 -4.65 -5.31 -5.33
C HIS A 85 -5.41 -5.34 -6.67
N GLY A 86 -4.92 -4.59 -7.67
CA GLY A 86 -5.21 -4.68 -9.09
C GLY A 86 -6.60 -4.24 -9.50
N ALA A 87 -7.60 -5.01 -9.10
CA ALA A 87 -8.98 -4.84 -9.50
C ALA A 87 -9.60 -3.57 -8.89
N LYS A 88 -10.42 -2.84 -9.67
CA LYS A 88 -11.13 -1.63 -9.19
C LYS A 88 -11.99 -1.91 -7.94
N LYS A 89 -12.51 -3.13 -7.80
CA LYS A 89 -13.28 -3.55 -6.61
C LYS A 89 -12.46 -3.56 -5.30
N SER A 90 -11.14 -3.71 -5.39
CA SER A 90 -10.22 -3.64 -4.25
C SER A 90 -10.09 -2.21 -3.72
N ALA A 91 -10.36 -1.22 -4.58
CA ALA A 91 -10.46 0.20 -4.27
C ALA A 91 -9.16 0.89 -3.83
N ASP A 92 -8.03 0.47 -4.41
CA ASP A 92 -6.72 1.12 -4.25
C ASP A 92 -6.80 2.63 -4.55
N TYR A 93 -7.68 3.07 -5.46
CA TYR A 93 -7.92 4.49 -5.75
C TYR A 93 -8.37 5.31 -4.53
N ARG A 94 -9.04 4.70 -3.55
CA ARG A 94 -9.41 5.41 -2.31
C ARG A 94 -8.18 5.71 -1.49
N PHE A 95 -7.25 4.75 -1.43
CA PHE A 95 -5.96 4.95 -0.78
C PHE A 95 -5.14 6.00 -1.53
N ALA A 96 -5.04 5.88 -2.86
CA ALA A 96 -4.37 6.84 -3.74
C ALA A 96 -4.81 8.28 -3.45
N ALA A 97 -6.12 8.53 -3.44
CA ALA A 97 -6.67 9.86 -3.18
C ALA A 97 -6.34 10.39 -1.78
N ALA A 98 -6.33 9.51 -0.77
CA ALA A 98 -6.06 9.90 0.62
C ALA A 98 -4.61 10.35 0.85
N ILE A 99 -3.65 9.73 0.15
CA ILE A 99 -2.22 10.00 0.30
C ILE A 99 -1.64 10.90 -0.80
N TYR A 100 -2.41 11.23 -1.84
CA TYR A 100 -1.97 12.11 -2.92
C TYR A 100 -1.46 13.45 -2.37
N GLY A 101 -0.29 13.87 -2.84
CA GLY A 101 0.37 15.11 -2.42
C GLY A 101 1.03 15.05 -1.04
N THR A 102 1.12 13.87 -0.42
CA THR A 102 1.76 13.69 0.91
C THR A 102 3.07 12.93 0.82
N GLU A 103 3.88 12.92 1.88
CA GLU A 103 5.13 12.14 1.93
C GLU A 103 4.92 10.62 1.83
N ILE A 104 3.68 10.12 2.01
CA ILE A 104 3.37 8.70 1.83
C ILE A 104 3.27 8.36 0.33
N TRP A 105 2.94 9.33 -0.53
CA TRP A 105 2.90 9.13 -1.98
C TRP A 105 4.27 8.69 -2.50
N GLY A 106 4.31 7.57 -3.20
CA GLY A 106 5.54 6.97 -3.70
C GLY A 106 6.30 6.08 -2.71
N SER A 107 5.73 5.81 -1.52
CA SER A 107 6.26 4.82 -0.58
C SER A 107 6.20 3.40 -1.15
N PHE A 108 7.07 2.51 -0.67
CA PHE A 108 7.00 1.08 -1.02
C PHE A 108 5.79 0.42 -0.34
N MET A 109 5.18 -0.56 -1.01
CA MET A 109 4.03 -1.32 -0.50
C MET A 109 4.31 -2.81 -0.55
N THR A 110 3.86 -3.54 0.46
CA THR A 110 3.90 -5.02 0.49
C THR A 110 2.78 -5.58 1.36
N ASP A 111 2.50 -6.88 1.25
CA ASP A 111 1.58 -7.60 2.13
C ASP A 111 2.33 -8.38 3.20
N VAL A 112 1.76 -8.45 4.40
CA VAL A 112 2.33 -9.27 5.48
C VAL A 112 2.17 -10.77 5.21
N SER A 113 1.11 -11.20 4.54
CA SER A 113 0.87 -12.62 4.20
C SER A 113 0.81 -12.81 2.68
N SER A 114 1.46 -13.84 2.17
CA SER A 114 1.35 -14.25 0.76
C SER A 114 0.11 -15.12 0.46
N THR A 115 -0.78 -15.31 1.44
CA THR A 115 -1.98 -16.15 1.27
C THR A 115 -3.01 -15.47 0.38
N THR A 116 -3.35 -16.06 -0.76
CA THR A 116 -4.44 -15.56 -1.60
C THR A 116 -5.81 -15.90 -0.99
N GLU A 117 -6.55 -14.91 -0.50
CA GLU A 117 -7.89 -15.07 0.08
C GLU A 117 -8.63 -13.73 0.18
N SER A 118 -9.80 -13.59 -0.45
CA SER A 118 -10.59 -12.34 -0.39
C SER A 118 -11.28 -12.10 0.96
N LYS A 119 -11.61 -13.14 1.72
CA LYS A 119 -12.31 -13.01 3.01
C LYS A 119 -11.33 -12.79 4.13
N SER A 120 -11.19 -11.54 4.55
CA SER A 120 -10.29 -11.14 5.63
C SER A 120 -10.44 -11.96 6.92
N SER A 121 -11.64 -12.43 7.26
CA SER A 121 -11.89 -13.26 8.45
C SER A 121 -11.20 -14.63 8.40
N LYS A 122 -10.92 -15.15 7.21
CA LYS A 122 -10.21 -16.42 6.99
C LYS A 122 -8.69 -16.29 7.00
N VAL A 123 -8.18 -15.08 6.76
CA VAL A 123 -6.74 -14.81 6.76
C VAL A 123 -6.24 -14.75 8.20
N LYS A 124 -5.26 -15.59 8.51
CA LYS A 124 -4.54 -15.59 9.79
C LYS A 124 -3.14 -15.08 9.54
N ILE A 125 -2.73 -14.06 10.30
CA ILE A 125 -1.35 -13.57 10.29
C ILE A 125 -0.65 -14.20 11.48
N HIS A 126 0.39 -14.97 11.19
CA HIS A 126 1.26 -15.63 12.14
C HIS A 126 2.52 -14.81 12.39
N LYS A 127 3.23 -15.11 13.50
CA LYS A 127 4.52 -14.47 13.80
C LYS A 127 5.54 -14.67 12.66
N ALA A 128 5.54 -15.85 12.04
CA ALA A 128 6.42 -16.18 10.93
C ALA A 128 6.19 -15.27 9.71
N ASP A 129 4.93 -14.90 9.42
CA ASP A 129 4.59 -13.99 8.32
C ASP A 129 5.25 -12.62 8.52
N VAL A 130 5.13 -12.05 9.73
CA VAL A 130 5.75 -10.75 10.06
C VAL A 130 7.27 -10.83 10.00
N ILE A 131 7.88 -11.91 10.51
CA ILE A 131 9.35 -12.09 10.45
C ILE A 131 9.83 -12.19 8.99
N ASN A 132 9.12 -12.93 8.15
CA ASN A 132 9.49 -13.07 6.74
C ASN A 132 9.35 -11.75 5.98
N MET A 133 8.28 -10.99 6.25
CA MET A 133 8.09 -9.65 5.70
C MET A 133 9.21 -8.70 6.15
N GLU A 134 9.56 -8.66 7.44
CA GLU A 134 10.67 -7.83 7.95
C GLU A 134 12.01 -8.20 7.31
N LYS A 135 12.29 -9.50 7.18
CA LYS A 135 13.49 -9.99 6.48
C LYS A 135 13.52 -9.55 5.01
N HIS A 136 12.39 -9.61 4.32
CA HIS A 136 12.27 -9.12 2.94
C HIS A 136 12.58 -7.62 2.85
N LEU A 137 12.06 -6.82 3.77
CA LEU A 137 12.38 -5.39 3.85
C LEU A 137 13.89 -5.15 4.11
N ASP A 138 14.52 -5.96 4.96
CA ASP A 138 15.97 -5.88 5.21
C ASP A 138 16.78 -6.24 3.95
N GLU A 139 16.38 -7.28 3.21
CA GLU A 139 17.03 -7.71 1.96
C GLU A 139 16.90 -6.68 0.83
N LEU A 140 15.82 -5.89 0.86
CA LEU A 140 15.56 -4.73 0.02
C LEU A 140 16.35 -3.48 0.46
N GLY A 141 16.92 -3.48 1.66
CA GLY A 141 17.71 -2.37 2.22
C GLY A 141 16.88 -1.29 2.92
N VAL A 142 15.61 -1.55 3.22
CA VAL A 142 14.75 -0.60 3.94
C VAL A 142 15.31 -0.36 5.35
N PRO A 143 15.44 0.89 5.83
CA PRO A 143 15.97 1.15 7.16
C PRO A 143 15.04 0.63 8.26
N ASP A 144 15.61 0.27 9.41
CA ASP A 144 14.87 -0.13 10.62
C ASP A 144 14.07 1.03 11.23
N THR A 145 14.46 2.27 10.92
CA THR A 145 13.72 3.48 11.29
C THR A 145 12.50 3.75 10.40
N ALA A 146 12.31 3.00 9.30
CA ALA A 146 11.14 3.18 8.44
C ALA A 146 9.85 2.82 9.19
N VAL A 147 8.85 3.69 9.11
CA VAL A 147 7.55 3.47 9.76
C VAL A 147 6.67 2.57 8.90
N LEU A 148 6.22 1.45 9.46
CA LEU A 148 5.22 0.58 8.85
C LEU A 148 3.83 1.18 9.04
N ILE A 149 3.16 1.52 7.94
CA ILE A 149 1.78 1.97 7.92
C ILE A 149 0.88 0.76 7.70
N ALA A 150 0.32 0.25 8.80
CA ALA A 150 -0.57 -0.90 8.80
C ALA A 150 -1.96 -0.54 8.25
N LEU A 151 -2.38 -1.21 7.18
CA LEU A 151 -3.71 -1.07 6.60
C LEU A 151 -4.74 -1.93 7.34
N GLY A 152 -5.37 -1.35 8.36
CA GLY A 152 -6.44 -1.98 9.15
C GLY A 152 -5.97 -2.67 10.43
N GLY A 153 -6.93 -2.89 11.33
CA GLY A 153 -6.64 -3.30 12.72
C GLY A 153 -5.99 -4.69 12.86
N LYS A 154 -6.28 -5.64 11.96
CA LYS A 154 -5.68 -6.98 12.00
C LYS A 154 -4.18 -6.92 11.68
N VAL A 155 -3.80 -6.18 10.64
CA VAL A 155 -2.39 -5.95 10.26
C VAL A 155 -1.69 -5.21 11.40
N ASN A 156 -2.29 -4.13 11.91
CA ASN A 156 -1.70 -3.37 13.03
C ASN A 156 -1.41 -4.24 14.25
N LYS A 157 -2.37 -5.08 14.66
CA LYS A 157 -2.20 -5.96 15.81
C LYS A 157 -1.05 -6.94 15.62
N ALA A 158 -0.86 -7.46 14.42
CA ALA A 158 0.24 -8.37 14.11
C ALA A 158 1.58 -7.63 14.10
N LEU A 159 1.67 -6.49 13.39
CA LEU A 159 2.89 -5.70 13.29
C LEU A 159 3.31 -5.13 14.65
N THR A 160 2.41 -4.49 15.40
CA THR A 160 2.73 -3.96 16.74
C THR A 160 3.28 -5.03 17.69
N LYS A 161 2.88 -6.29 17.49
CA LYS A 161 3.30 -7.39 18.35
C LYS A 161 4.64 -8.03 17.94
N TYR A 162 4.96 -8.05 16.65
CA TYR A 162 6.05 -8.88 16.12
C TYR A 162 7.04 -8.14 15.21
N ALA A 163 6.70 -6.94 14.72
CA ALA A 163 7.59 -6.12 13.91
C ALA A 163 8.68 -5.48 14.79
N ASN A 164 9.85 -5.27 14.19
CA ASN A 164 10.97 -4.54 14.77
C ASN A 164 10.89 -3.04 14.43
N ARG A 165 10.22 -2.70 13.31
CA ARG A 165 10.04 -1.32 12.85
C ARG A 165 8.88 -0.61 13.56
N PRO A 166 8.91 0.73 13.71
CA PRO A 166 7.80 1.49 14.26
C PRO A 166 6.52 1.27 13.45
N VAL A 167 5.36 1.20 14.13
CA VAL A 167 4.07 0.94 13.48
C VAL A 167 3.11 2.10 13.68
N LYS A 168 2.50 2.55 12.59
CA LYS A 168 1.32 3.44 12.58
C LYS A 168 0.18 2.70 11.90
N THR A 169 -1.05 3.16 12.11
CA THR A 169 -2.25 2.54 11.52
C THR A 169 -3.06 3.54 10.76
N MET A 170 -3.64 3.07 9.66
CA MET A 170 -4.77 3.71 9.02
C MET A 170 -5.86 2.69 8.72
N TYR A 171 -7.04 3.19 8.36
CA TYR A 171 -8.12 2.32 7.91
C TYR A 171 -7.75 1.56 6.62
N HIS A 172 -8.29 0.35 6.50
CA HIS A 172 -8.18 -0.40 5.26
C HIS A 172 -9.17 0.15 4.23
N TYR A 173 -8.73 0.32 2.98
CA TYR A 173 -9.44 1.07 1.95
C TYR A 173 -10.57 0.31 1.23
N SER A 174 -10.77 -0.96 1.56
CA SER A 174 -11.87 -1.76 0.99
C SER A 174 -13.23 -1.06 1.06
N ARG A 175 -14.02 -1.20 -0.02
CA ARG A 175 -15.40 -0.71 -0.11
C ARG A 175 -16.33 -1.34 0.92
N ALA A 176 -15.97 -2.49 1.49
CA ALA A 176 -16.75 -3.14 2.55
C ALA A 176 -16.68 -2.40 3.90
N ASN A 177 -15.74 -1.47 4.06
CA ASN A 177 -15.54 -0.75 5.32
C ASN A 177 -16.38 0.53 5.35
N SER A 178 -17.50 0.49 6.07
CA SER A 178 -18.40 1.64 6.27
C SER A 178 -17.77 2.79 7.07
N TYR A 179 -16.72 2.51 7.82
CA TYR A 179 -15.94 3.49 8.57
C TYR A 179 -14.94 4.27 7.70
N TRP A 180 -14.72 3.87 6.44
CA TRP A 180 -13.93 4.66 5.51
C TRP A 180 -14.72 5.89 5.07
N LYS A 181 -14.28 7.06 5.51
CA LYS A 181 -14.75 8.37 5.06
C LYS A 181 -13.54 9.18 4.62
N ALA A 182 -13.56 9.74 3.41
CA ALA A 182 -12.38 10.35 2.78
C ALA A 182 -11.72 11.41 3.68
N ASP A 183 -12.51 12.31 4.28
CA ASP A 183 -12.00 13.34 5.21
C ASP A 183 -11.33 12.73 6.44
N LYS A 184 -11.93 11.68 7.02
CA LYS A 184 -11.39 11.03 8.22
C LYS A 184 -10.10 10.28 7.93
N VAL A 185 -10.00 9.65 6.77
CA VAL A 185 -8.75 8.99 6.37
C VAL A 185 -7.68 10.02 6.02
N HIS A 186 -8.05 11.14 5.40
CA HIS A 186 -7.12 12.23 5.18
C HIS A 186 -6.58 12.79 6.51
N GLU A 187 -7.43 12.98 7.53
CA GLU A 187 -7.00 13.31 8.90
C GLU A 187 -6.03 12.24 9.46
N GLN A 188 -6.28 10.94 9.27
CA GLN A 188 -5.37 9.87 9.69
C GLN A 188 -4.01 9.99 9.01
N VAL A 189 -3.99 10.24 7.70
CA VAL A 189 -2.75 10.48 6.94
C VAL A 189 -1.98 11.66 7.53
N MET A 190 -2.64 12.80 7.73
CA MET A 190 -1.99 13.98 8.32
C MET A 190 -1.47 13.71 9.74
N ASN A 191 -2.15 12.87 10.53
CA ASN A 191 -1.68 12.49 11.86
C ASN A 191 -0.50 11.50 11.84
N ILE A 192 -0.40 10.64 10.82
CA ILE A 192 0.77 9.77 10.62
C ILE A 192 2.02 10.61 10.32
N LEU A 193 1.85 11.68 9.54
CA LEU A 193 2.93 12.58 9.12
C LEU A 193 3.42 13.55 10.21
N LYS A 194 2.65 13.71 11.29
CA LYS A 194 3.08 14.50 12.45
C LYS A 194 4.16 13.74 13.22
N LYS A 195 5.27 14.42 13.46
CA LYS A 195 6.41 13.93 14.25
C LYS A 195 6.01 13.79 15.72
#